data_AF-A0A3B9ERD5-F1
#
_entry.id   AF-A0A3B9ERD5-F1
#
_cell.length_a   1.000
_cell.length_b   1.000
_cell.length_c   1.000
_cell.angle_alpha   90.00
_cell.angle_beta   90.00
_cell.angle_gamma   90.00
#
_symmetry.space_group_name_H-M   'P 1'
#
loop_
_entity.id
_entity.type
_entity.pdbx_description
1 polymer ?
#
loop_
_entity_poly.entity_id
_entity_poly.type
_entity_poly.pdbx_seq_one_letter_code
_entity_poly.pdbx_strand_id
1 'polypeptide(L)'
;ARAAELLFREQTVTLKDGAILLGDTETVEMLAATAGMGALGKLVVESGSAARQVDMDVLQAETADIYWGRNERYDTVLDITFTRPGLDALCRVLESWVRHFLQAEVSIQPVQEIADDKWVWHLGLDAEASALLNDLYEGNEVDDARMERLLSLFRLDFKDPNQMASDVRGRPIYLALCMTPERTLRVKPQNLLVNLPLAAES
;
A
#
# COMPACT_ATOMS: atom_id res chain seq x y z
N ALA A 1 8.69 -1.25 -10.40
CA ALA A 1 9.24 -2.49 -9.82
C ALA A 1 9.24 -2.45 -8.29
N ARG A 2 9.87 -1.46 -7.63
CA ARG A 2 9.79 -1.29 -6.16
C ARG A 2 8.38 -1.41 -5.57
N ALA A 3 7.38 -0.73 -6.15
CA ALA A 3 5.99 -0.81 -5.69
C ALA A 3 5.40 -2.25 -5.70
N ALA A 4 5.91 -3.15 -6.55
CA ALA A 4 5.46 -4.55 -6.58
C ALA A 4 5.93 -5.35 -5.36
N GLU A 5 6.98 -4.91 -4.67
CA GLU A 5 7.48 -5.56 -3.46
C GLU A 5 6.45 -5.51 -2.32
N LEU A 6 5.58 -4.50 -2.29
CA LEU A 6 4.50 -4.40 -1.32
C LEU A 6 3.57 -5.62 -1.36
N LEU A 7 3.48 -6.31 -2.50
CA LEU A 7 2.63 -7.49 -2.66
C LEU A 7 3.17 -8.74 -1.94
N PHE A 8 4.45 -8.75 -1.56
CA PHE A 8 5.10 -9.93 -0.96
C PHE A 8 6.07 -9.63 0.19
N ARG A 9 6.30 -8.34 0.52
CA ARG A 9 7.13 -7.89 1.63
C ARG A 9 6.33 -6.98 2.54
N GLU A 10 6.45 -7.18 3.84
CA GLU A 10 5.89 -6.26 4.82
C GLU A 10 6.69 -4.97 4.84
N GLN A 11 6.00 -3.84 5.00
CA GLN A 11 6.63 -2.52 5.01
C GLN A 11 6.53 -1.88 6.39
N THR A 12 7.58 -1.20 6.82
CA THR A 12 7.55 -0.24 7.92
C THR A 12 7.12 1.12 7.38
N VAL A 13 6.10 1.70 8.01
CA VAL A 13 5.51 2.98 7.64
C VAL A 13 6.16 4.09 8.46
N THR A 14 6.76 5.05 7.77
CA THR A 14 7.30 6.27 8.39
C THR A 14 6.48 7.47 7.91
N LEU A 15 5.83 8.14 8.86
CA LEU A 15 5.13 9.40 8.63
C LEU A 15 6.07 10.55 9.00
N LYS A 16 6.46 11.39 8.02
CA LYS A 16 7.40 12.48 8.24
C LYS A 16 7.05 13.69 7.38
N ASP A 17 6.79 14.83 8.01
CA ASP A 17 6.48 16.10 7.32
C ASP A 17 5.35 15.98 6.27
N GLY A 18 4.33 15.18 6.59
CA GLY A 18 3.20 14.87 5.70
C GLY A 18 3.50 13.80 4.63
N ALA A 19 4.72 13.31 4.54
CA ALA A 19 5.08 12.20 3.66
C ALA A 19 4.77 10.84 4.29
N ILE A 20 4.33 9.90 3.46
CA ILE A 20 4.09 8.50 3.81
C ILE A 20 5.14 7.64 3.12
N LEU A 21 6.12 7.18 3.89
CA LEU A 21 7.29 6.47 3.40
C LEU A 21 7.23 4.99 3.79
N LEU A 22 7.53 4.11 2.83
CA LEU A 22 7.51 2.66 3.01
C LEU A 22 8.92 2.07 2.79
N GLY A 23 9.50 1.52 3.84
CA GLY A 23 10.71 0.70 3.79
C GLY A 23 10.39 -0.77 4.06
N ASP A 24 11.16 -1.70 3.50
CA ASP A 24 11.02 -3.13 3.81
C ASP A 24 11.31 -3.38 5.30
N THR A 25 10.38 -4.03 6.03
CA THR A 25 10.48 -4.20 7.48
C THR A 25 11.72 -4.99 7.88
N GLU A 26 12.01 -6.12 7.21
CA GLU A 26 13.18 -6.96 7.51
C GLU A 26 14.48 -6.16 7.38
N THR A 27 14.57 -5.33 6.33
CA THR A 27 15.74 -4.49 6.05
C THR A 27 15.87 -3.34 7.05
N VAL A 28 14.76 -2.66 7.37
CA VAL A 28 14.74 -1.57 8.37
C VAL A 28 15.18 -2.07 9.73
N GLU A 29 14.65 -3.21 10.20
CA GLU A 29 15.02 -3.81 11.48
C GLU A 29 16.49 -4.21 11.52
N MET A 30 17.00 -4.84 10.45
CA MET A 30 18.40 -5.23 10.33
C MET A 30 19.35 -4.01 10.39
N LEU A 31 19.01 -2.93 9.69
CA LEU A 31 19.82 -1.72 9.68
C LEU A 31 19.77 -0.99 11.04
N ALA A 32 18.61 -0.97 11.71
CA ALA A 32 18.47 -0.41 13.05
C ALA A 32 19.31 -1.20 14.08
N ALA A 33 19.29 -2.53 14.02
CA ALA A 33 20.06 -3.40 14.92
C ALA A 33 21.58 -3.30 14.72
N THR A 34 22.03 -2.89 13.54
CA THR A 34 23.46 -2.82 13.17
C THR A 34 23.97 -1.39 13.02
N ALA A 35 23.15 -0.37 13.28
CA ALA A 35 23.43 1.04 12.97
C ALA A 35 23.96 1.26 11.53
N GLY A 36 23.52 0.42 10.58
CA GLY A 36 23.98 0.43 9.19
C GLY A 36 25.44 0.00 8.95
N MET A 37 26.16 -0.50 9.96
CA MET A 37 27.58 -0.89 9.89
C MET A 37 27.82 -2.41 9.99
N GLY A 38 26.77 -3.22 9.82
CA GLY A 38 26.86 -4.68 9.88
C GLY A 38 27.37 -5.20 11.24
N ALA A 39 28.23 -6.22 11.22
CA ALA A 39 28.72 -6.89 12.44
C ALA A 39 29.47 -5.94 13.41
N LEU A 40 30.15 -4.91 12.89
CA LEU A 40 30.87 -3.93 13.71
C LEU A 40 29.93 -2.95 14.40
N GLY A 41 28.85 -2.54 13.73
CA GLY A 41 27.87 -1.64 14.33
C GLY A 41 27.01 -2.31 15.40
N LYS A 42 26.79 -3.63 15.30
CA LYS A 42 26.11 -4.41 16.35
C LYS A 42 26.82 -4.30 17.71
N LEU A 43 28.15 -4.40 17.73
CA LEU A 43 28.96 -4.22 18.95
C LEU A 43 28.90 -2.79 19.51
N VAL A 44 28.75 -1.79 18.63
CA VAL A 44 28.63 -0.38 19.02
C VAL A 44 27.25 -0.10 19.65
N VAL A 45 26.18 -0.65 19.10
CA VAL A 45 24.82 -0.57 19.69
C VAL A 45 24.78 -1.28 21.05
N GLU A 46 25.35 -2.49 21.14
CA GLU A 46 25.44 -3.26 22.40
C GLU A 46 26.25 -2.53 23.49
N SER A 47 27.17 -1.63 23.12
CA SER A 47 27.96 -0.81 24.05
C SER A 47 27.21 0.41 24.62
N GLY A 48 25.92 0.57 24.33
CA GLY A 48 25.07 1.64 24.88
C GLY A 48 25.06 2.94 24.05
N SER A 49 25.58 2.90 22.82
CA SER A 49 25.50 4.03 21.89
C SER A 49 24.12 4.03 21.19
N ALA A 50 23.46 5.19 21.10
CA ALA A 50 22.17 5.31 20.43
C ALA A 50 22.24 4.80 18.98
N ALA A 51 21.32 3.92 18.60
CA ALA A 51 21.19 3.45 17.23
C ALA A 51 21.03 4.65 16.29
N ARG A 52 21.91 4.76 15.29
CA ARG A 52 21.89 5.85 14.32
C ARG A 52 20.67 5.71 13.42
N GLN A 53 20.00 6.82 13.12
CA GLN A 53 18.93 6.86 12.12
C GLN A 53 19.48 6.32 10.80
N VAL A 54 18.82 5.28 10.27
CA VAL A 54 19.22 4.64 9.02
C VAL A 54 18.67 5.51 7.88
N ASP A 55 19.57 6.19 7.17
CA ASP A 55 19.21 6.92 5.96
C ASP A 55 19.09 5.92 4.79
N MET A 56 17.87 5.49 4.51
CA MET A 56 17.56 4.73 3.30
C MET A 56 17.19 5.69 2.16
N ASP A 57 17.57 5.32 0.94
CA ASP A 57 17.31 6.16 -0.24
C ASP A 57 15.83 6.10 -0.62
N VAL A 58 15.14 7.24 -0.52
CA VAL A 58 13.79 7.41 -1.04
C VAL A 58 13.87 7.53 -2.56
N LEU A 59 13.17 6.65 -3.28
CA LEU A 59 13.13 6.71 -4.73
C LEU A 59 12.39 7.96 -5.19
N GLN A 60 13.08 8.79 -5.97
CA GLN A 60 12.51 9.91 -6.71
C GLN A 60 12.44 9.56 -8.19
N ALA A 61 11.63 10.27 -8.97
CA ALA A 61 11.47 9.98 -10.40
C ALA A 61 12.81 10.06 -11.15
N GLU A 62 13.68 10.98 -10.75
CA GLU A 62 14.99 11.24 -11.36
C GLU A 62 16.06 10.22 -10.95
N THR A 63 15.87 9.55 -9.81
CA THR A 63 16.86 8.62 -9.22
C THR A 63 16.38 7.18 -9.17
N ALA A 64 15.18 6.89 -9.69
CA ALA A 64 14.55 5.57 -9.58
C ALA A 64 15.41 4.43 -10.16
N ASP A 65 16.29 4.72 -11.11
CA ASP A 65 17.18 3.73 -11.74
C ASP A 65 18.13 3.04 -10.75
N ILE A 66 18.44 3.65 -9.60
CA ILE A 66 19.27 3.01 -8.56
C ILE A 66 18.65 1.70 -8.05
N TYR A 67 17.32 1.57 -8.17
CA TYR A 67 16.59 0.37 -7.77
C TYR A 67 17.10 -0.87 -8.50
N TRP A 68 17.37 -0.79 -9.80
CA TRP A 68 17.72 -1.98 -10.59
C TRP A 68 19.06 -2.60 -10.21
N GLY A 69 20.01 -1.79 -9.75
CA GLY A 69 21.29 -2.28 -9.23
C GLY A 69 21.23 -2.82 -7.79
N ARG A 70 20.08 -2.67 -7.12
CA ARG A 70 19.90 -2.91 -5.67
C ARG A 70 18.62 -3.70 -5.35
N ASN A 71 17.90 -4.21 -6.34
CA ASN A 71 16.58 -4.82 -6.16
C ASN A 71 16.59 -6.04 -5.22
N GLU A 72 17.72 -6.73 -5.09
CA GLU A 72 17.89 -7.85 -4.15
C GLU A 72 18.19 -7.40 -2.71
N ARG A 73 18.48 -6.11 -2.49
CA ARG A 73 18.83 -5.56 -1.17
C ARG A 73 17.63 -5.03 -0.41
N TYR A 74 16.53 -4.74 -1.09
CA TYR A 74 15.31 -4.15 -0.52
C TYR A 74 15.56 -2.87 0.31
N ASP A 75 16.64 -2.17 0.00
CA ASP A 75 17.18 -1.06 0.80
C ASP A 75 16.76 0.33 0.29
N THR A 76 15.65 0.38 -0.47
CA THR A 76 15.08 1.61 -1.03
C THR A 76 13.69 1.87 -0.48
N VAL A 77 13.37 3.15 -0.28
CA VAL A 77 12.09 3.60 0.28
C VAL A 77 11.17 4.07 -0.83
N LEU A 78 9.89 3.69 -0.74
CA LEU A 78 8.83 4.14 -1.62
C LEU A 78 8.01 5.23 -0.93
N ASP A 79 7.87 6.39 -1.57
CA ASP A 79 6.95 7.45 -1.13
C ASP A 79 5.57 7.23 -1.77
N ILE A 80 4.57 6.94 -0.94
CA ILE A 80 3.17 6.72 -1.36
C ILE A 80 2.25 7.89 -0.98
N THR A 81 2.82 9.06 -0.68
CA THR A 81 2.01 10.26 -0.41
C THR A 81 1.13 10.59 -1.60
N PHE A 82 -0.08 11.11 -1.35
CA PHE A 82 -0.99 11.53 -2.41
C PHE A 82 -0.30 12.47 -3.40
N THR A 83 -0.54 12.29 -4.70
CA THR A 83 0.16 12.95 -5.84
C THR A 83 1.63 12.59 -6.07
N ARG A 84 2.24 11.71 -5.26
CA ARG A 84 3.61 11.24 -5.50
C ARG A 84 3.66 10.04 -6.44
N PRO A 85 4.73 9.89 -7.26
CA PRO A 85 4.81 8.82 -8.26
C PRO A 85 4.73 7.40 -7.70
N GLY A 86 5.13 7.18 -6.44
CA GLY A 86 5.09 5.83 -5.84
C GLY A 86 3.68 5.30 -5.68
N LEU A 87 2.70 6.17 -5.42
CA LEU A 87 1.29 5.78 -5.31
C LEU A 87 0.70 5.41 -6.68
N ASP A 88 1.03 6.17 -7.73
CA ASP A 88 0.64 5.83 -9.11
C ASP A 88 1.29 4.52 -9.58
N ALA A 89 2.55 4.29 -9.22
CA ALA A 89 3.25 3.04 -9.51
C ALA A 89 2.56 1.84 -8.84
N LEU A 90 2.08 1.99 -7.60
CA LEU A 90 1.29 0.96 -6.93
C LEU A 90 -0.03 0.71 -7.67
N CYS A 91 -0.74 1.75 -8.11
CA CYS A 91 -1.95 1.58 -8.91
C CYS A 91 -1.69 0.73 -10.17
N ARG A 92 -0.62 1.00 -10.92
CA ARG A 92 -0.26 0.21 -12.12
C ARG A 92 0.07 -1.25 -11.80
N VAL A 93 0.70 -1.51 -10.65
CA VAL A 93 0.97 -2.87 -10.17
C VAL A 93 -0.35 -3.60 -9.88
N LEU A 94 -1.27 -2.98 -9.14
CA LEU A 94 -2.56 -3.58 -8.78
C LEU A 94 -3.44 -3.82 -10.03
N GLU A 95 -3.47 -2.90 -10.98
CA GLU A 95 -4.15 -3.11 -12.27
C GLU A 95 -3.56 -4.30 -13.04
N SER A 96 -2.23 -4.40 -13.08
CA SER A 96 -1.54 -5.53 -13.74
C SER A 96 -1.84 -6.85 -13.05
N TRP A 97 -1.95 -6.86 -11.72
CA TRP A 97 -2.34 -8.01 -10.92
C TRP A 97 -3.76 -8.48 -11.26
N VAL A 98 -4.74 -7.57 -11.27
CA VAL A 98 -6.13 -7.86 -11.64
C VAL A 98 -6.21 -8.40 -13.07
N ARG A 99 -5.55 -7.72 -14.03
CA ARG A 99 -5.54 -8.16 -15.43
C ARG A 99 -4.92 -9.55 -15.59
N HIS A 100 -3.85 -9.85 -14.87
CA HIS A 100 -3.16 -11.13 -14.98
C HIS A 100 -4.02 -12.31 -14.53
N PHE A 101 -4.70 -12.18 -13.37
CA PHE A 101 -5.43 -13.29 -12.76
C PHE A 101 -6.90 -13.36 -13.19
N LEU A 102 -7.56 -12.22 -13.39
CA LEU A 102 -9.00 -12.16 -13.66
C LEU A 102 -9.31 -11.84 -15.12
N GLN A 103 -8.31 -11.50 -15.94
CA GLN A 103 -8.48 -11.04 -17.32
C GLN A 103 -9.45 -9.84 -17.45
N ALA A 104 -9.62 -9.09 -16.36
CA ALA A 104 -10.40 -7.87 -16.30
C ALA A 104 -9.48 -6.66 -16.44
N GLU A 105 -9.88 -5.69 -17.24
CA GLU A 105 -9.18 -4.41 -17.33
C GLU A 105 -9.84 -3.40 -16.40
N VAL A 106 -9.06 -2.89 -15.44
CA VAL A 106 -9.49 -1.88 -14.48
C VAL A 106 -8.59 -0.66 -14.55
N SER A 107 -9.10 0.49 -14.13
CA SER A 107 -8.35 1.72 -13.89
C SER A 107 -8.41 2.02 -12.39
N ILE A 108 -7.25 2.15 -11.75
CA ILE A 108 -7.11 2.50 -10.33
C ILE A 108 -6.44 3.87 -10.24
N GLN A 109 -7.06 4.78 -9.50
CA GLN A 109 -6.56 6.14 -9.26
C GLN A 109 -6.62 6.47 -7.78
N PRO A 110 -5.59 7.15 -7.21
CA PRO A 110 -5.67 7.63 -5.85
C PRO A 110 -6.71 8.75 -5.74
N VAL A 111 -7.42 8.80 -4.61
CA VAL A 111 -8.38 9.86 -4.27
C VAL A 111 -8.14 10.35 -2.85
N GLN A 112 -8.55 11.59 -2.54
CA GLN A 112 -8.39 12.14 -1.18
C GLN A 112 -9.51 11.73 -0.23
N GLU A 113 -10.72 11.55 -0.77
CA GLU A 113 -11.92 11.22 -0.01
C GLU A 113 -12.88 10.39 -0.86
N ILE A 114 -13.82 9.71 -0.18
CA ILE A 114 -14.95 9.03 -0.82
C ILE A 114 -16.16 9.98 -0.73
N ALA A 115 -16.42 10.73 -1.79
CA ALA A 115 -17.58 11.60 -1.92
C ALA A 115 -18.59 10.98 -2.92
N ASP A 116 -19.30 9.94 -2.48
CA ASP A 116 -20.27 9.21 -3.31
C ASP A 116 -21.50 8.77 -2.50
N ASP A 117 -22.60 9.52 -2.65
CA ASP A 117 -23.89 9.22 -2.02
C ASP A 117 -24.48 7.87 -2.45
N LYS A 118 -23.90 7.25 -3.49
CA LYS A 118 -24.30 5.96 -4.04
C LYS A 118 -23.14 4.95 -3.94
N TRP A 119 -22.34 5.03 -2.88
CA TRP A 119 -21.33 4.03 -2.58
C TRP A 119 -21.97 2.64 -2.44
N VAL A 120 -21.57 1.70 -3.29
CA VAL A 120 -22.15 0.34 -3.34
C VAL A 120 -21.14 -0.78 -3.10
N TRP A 121 -19.84 -0.49 -3.24
CA TRP A 121 -18.81 -1.51 -3.12
C TRP A 121 -17.48 -0.93 -2.65
N HIS A 122 -16.77 -1.69 -1.84
CA HIS A 122 -15.44 -1.35 -1.34
C HIS A 122 -14.58 -2.58 -1.11
N LEU A 123 -13.28 -2.36 -0.97
CA LEU A 123 -12.32 -3.41 -0.72
C LEU A 123 -11.08 -2.86 0.00
N GLY A 124 -10.76 -3.43 1.16
CA GLY A 124 -9.50 -3.15 1.83
C GLY A 124 -8.34 -3.89 1.17
N LEU A 125 -7.23 -3.20 0.93
CA LEU A 125 -6.01 -3.80 0.40
C LEU A 125 -5.14 -4.42 1.50
N ASP A 126 -5.56 -4.34 2.76
CA ASP A 126 -4.98 -4.98 3.95
C ASP A 126 -6.10 -5.27 4.98
N ALA A 127 -5.74 -5.84 6.12
CA ALA A 127 -6.74 -6.22 7.14
C ALA A 127 -7.39 -5.00 7.82
N GLU A 128 -6.61 -3.97 8.13
CA GLU A 128 -7.09 -2.76 8.80
C GLU A 128 -8.00 -1.96 7.86
N ALA A 129 -7.62 -1.83 6.59
CA ALA A 129 -8.42 -1.18 5.57
C ALA A 129 -9.76 -1.88 5.34
N SER A 130 -9.80 -3.22 5.35
CA SER A 130 -11.05 -3.96 5.20
C SER A 130 -12.00 -3.70 6.37
N ALA A 131 -11.48 -3.72 7.61
CA ALA A 131 -12.29 -3.42 8.79
C ALA A 131 -12.78 -1.96 8.78
N LEU A 132 -11.90 -1.02 8.45
CA LEU A 132 -12.22 0.40 8.36
C LEU A 132 -13.34 0.67 7.34
N LEU A 133 -13.20 0.15 6.11
CA LEU A 133 -14.19 0.40 5.06
C LEU A 133 -15.53 -0.28 5.35
N ASN A 134 -15.54 -1.44 6.00
CA ASN A 134 -16.78 -2.09 6.44
C ASN A 134 -17.55 -1.20 7.42
N ASP A 135 -16.88 -0.67 8.45
CA ASP A 135 -17.51 0.21 9.44
C ASP A 135 -18.05 1.48 8.79
N LEU A 136 -17.26 2.12 7.90
CA LEU A 136 -17.70 3.31 7.17
C LEU A 136 -18.91 3.02 6.27
N TYR A 137 -18.94 1.86 5.61
CA TYR A 137 -20.06 1.46 4.75
C TYR A 137 -21.33 1.13 5.54
N GLU A 138 -21.19 0.50 6.71
CA GLU A 138 -22.31 0.19 7.62
C GLU A 138 -22.82 1.42 8.39
N GLY A 139 -22.10 2.55 8.32
CA GLY A 139 -22.41 3.77 9.06
C GLY A 139 -22.04 3.68 10.55
N ASN A 140 -21.15 2.76 10.91
CA ASN A 140 -20.59 2.65 12.25
C ASN A 140 -19.63 3.81 12.52
N GLU A 141 -19.58 4.27 13.77
CA GLU A 141 -18.63 5.30 14.19
C GLU A 141 -17.20 4.74 14.19
N VAL A 142 -16.27 5.48 13.59
CA VAL A 142 -14.85 5.14 13.57
C VAL A 142 -14.10 6.19 14.37
N ASP A 143 -13.33 5.74 15.37
CA ASP A 143 -12.53 6.65 16.20
C ASP A 143 -11.36 7.28 15.42
N ASP A 144 -10.89 8.43 15.90
CA ASP A 144 -9.80 9.20 15.29
C ASP A 144 -8.51 8.37 15.16
N ALA A 145 -8.21 7.51 16.15
CA ALA A 145 -7.00 6.70 16.15
C ALA A 145 -7.00 5.63 15.04
N ARG A 146 -8.17 5.14 14.62
CA ARG A 146 -8.35 4.27 13.45
C ARG A 146 -8.30 5.07 12.16
N MET A 147 -8.90 6.26 12.12
CA MET A 147 -8.82 7.16 10.96
C MET A 147 -7.38 7.58 10.65
N GLU A 148 -6.56 7.84 11.67
CA GLU A 148 -5.12 8.14 11.52
C GLU A 148 -4.31 6.98 10.91
N ARG A 149 -4.83 5.75 10.90
CA ARG A 149 -4.18 4.60 10.26
C ARG A 149 -4.42 4.53 8.76
N LEU A 150 -5.36 5.32 8.22
CA LEU A 150 -5.62 5.40 6.79
C LEU A 150 -4.43 6.05 6.07
N LEU A 151 -3.80 5.30 5.18
CA LEU A 151 -2.65 5.77 4.40
C LEU A 151 -3.05 6.33 3.04
N SER A 152 -3.99 5.67 2.36
CA SER A 152 -4.40 6.05 1.01
C SER A 152 -5.78 5.50 0.67
N LEU A 153 -6.53 6.27 -0.11
CA LEU A 153 -7.77 5.85 -0.75
C LEU A 153 -7.59 5.77 -2.25
N PHE A 154 -8.33 4.87 -2.88
CA PHE A 154 -8.33 4.71 -4.33
C PHE A 154 -9.74 4.53 -4.85
N ARG A 155 -9.93 4.91 -6.10
CA ARG A 155 -11.10 4.58 -6.90
C ARG A 155 -10.67 3.60 -7.99
N LEU A 156 -11.39 2.49 -8.11
CA LEU A 156 -11.26 1.50 -9.16
C LEU A 156 -12.51 1.51 -10.05
N ASP A 157 -12.31 1.64 -11.36
CA ASP A 157 -13.36 1.52 -12.37
C ASP A 157 -13.03 0.38 -13.34
N PHE A 158 -14.00 -0.46 -13.67
CA PHE A 158 -13.87 -1.44 -14.76
C PHE A 158 -13.93 -0.74 -16.11
N LYS A 159 -13.07 -1.12 -17.05
CA LYS A 159 -13.14 -0.63 -18.43
C LYS A 159 -14.35 -1.19 -19.19
N ASP A 160 -14.68 -2.45 -18.94
CA ASP A 160 -15.90 -3.09 -19.43
C ASP A 160 -16.86 -3.37 -18.27
N PRO A 161 -17.92 -2.57 -18.08
CA PRO A 161 -18.93 -2.81 -17.05
C PRO A 161 -19.63 -4.17 -17.17
N ASN A 162 -19.61 -4.83 -18.33
CA ASN A 162 -20.24 -6.15 -18.48
C ASN A 162 -19.48 -7.25 -17.73
N GLN A 163 -18.20 -7.03 -17.41
CA GLN A 163 -17.43 -7.93 -16.56
C GLN A 163 -17.84 -7.85 -15.08
N MET A 164 -18.70 -6.88 -14.71
CA MET A 164 -19.19 -6.70 -13.36
C MET A 164 -20.54 -7.42 -13.13
N ALA A 165 -20.76 -7.79 -11.87
CA ALA A 165 -22.06 -8.23 -11.35
C ALA A 165 -23.15 -7.19 -11.67
N SER A 166 -24.37 -7.67 -11.95
CA SER A 166 -25.44 -6.83 -12.53
C SER A 166 -25.94 -5.73 -11.60
N ASP A 167 -25.89 -5.95 -10.31
CA ASP A 167 -26.36 -5.04 -9.24
C ASP A 167 -25.42 -3.86 -8.99
N VAL A 168 -24.11 -4.03 -9.24
CA VAL A 168 -23.09 -2.98 -9.08
C VAL A 168 -22.47 -2.51 -10.39
N ARG A 169 -23.03 -2.91 -11.53
CA ARG A 169 -22.49 -2.64 -12.87
C ARG A 169 -22.24 -1.15 -13.11
N GLY A 170 -21.02 -0.83 -13.55
CA GLY A 170 -20.61 0.53 -13.91
C GLY A 170 -20.47 1.48 -12.72
N ARG A 171 -20.57 0.97 -11.48
CA ARG A 171 -20.34 1.74 -10.26
C ARG A 171 -18.85 1.70 -9.90
N PRO A 172 -18.29 2.78 -9.33
CA PRO A 172 -16.92 2.76 -8.84
C PRO A 172 -16.78 1.83 -7.63
N ILE A 173 -15.58 1.28 -7.46
CA ILE A 173 -15.18 0.50 -6.30
C ILE A 173 -14.14 1.29 -5.52
N TYR A 174 -14.37 1.53 -4.24
CA TYR A 174 -13.41 2.24 -3.40
C TYR A 174 -12.47 1.29 -2.69
N LEU A 175 -11.18 1.60 -2.74
CA LEU A 175 -10.13 0.83 -2.07
C LEU A 175 -9.45 1.67 -1.01
N ALA A 176 -8.89 1.03 0.01
CA ALA A 176 -8.08 1.69 1.02
C ALA A 176 -6.82 0.88 1.36
N LEU A 177 -5.78 1.59 1.79
CA LEU A 177 -4.62 1.04 2.49
C LEU A 177 -4.55 1.67 3.88
N CYS A 178 -4.31 0.84 4.88
CA CYS A 178 -4.11 1.25 6.26
C CYS A 178 -2.84 0.60 6.83
N MET A 179 -2.22 1.28 7.80
CA MET A 179 -1.18 0.68 8.62
C MET A 179 -1.78 0.03 9.87
N THR A 180 -1.03 -0.88 10.48
CA THR A 180 -1.30 -1.39 11.83
C THR A 180 -0.95 -0.34 12.90
N PRO A 181 -1.39 -0.52 14.16
CA PRO A 181 -0.93 0.31 15.28
C PRO A 181 0.60 0.33 15.44
N GLU A 182 1.29 -0.75 15.05
CA GLU A 182 2.74 -0.88 15.07
C GLU A 182 3.43 -0.17 13.89
N ARG A 183 2.68 0.57 13.07
CA ARG A 183 3.17 1.24 11.85
C ARG A 183 3.78 0.28 10.84
N THR A 184 3.17 -0.89 10.68
CA THR A 184 3.50 -1.81 9.59
C THR A 184 2.36 -1.88 8.57
N LEU A 185 2.70 -2.19 7.33
CA LEU A 185 1.74 -2.38 6.24
C LEU A 185 2.01 -3.72 5.57
N ARG A 186 0.96 -4.55 5.48
CA ARG A 186 0.98 -5.81 4.75
C ARG A 186 -0.16 -5.83 3.74
N VAL A 187 0.17 -5.58 2.48
CA VAL A 187 -0.81 -5.63 1.39
C VAL A 187 -1.26 -7.08 1.17
N LYS A 188 -2.56 -7.25 0.95
CA LYS A 188 -3.25 -8.50 0.64
C LYS A 188 -3.80 -8.43 -0.78
N PRO A 189 -2.97 -8.58 -1.83
CA PRO A 189 -3.43 -8.50 -3.22
C PRO A 189 -4.49 -9.54 -3.59
N GLN A 190 -4.55 -10.66 -2.86
CA GLN A 190 -5.62 -11.66 -3.00
C GLN A 190 -7.01 -11.08 -2.76
N ASN A 191 -7.14 -10.01 -1.97
CA ASN A 191 -8.44 -9.37 -1.74
C ASN A 191 -9.04 -8.90 -3.07
N LEU A 192 -8.22 -8.38 -4.00
CA LEU A 192 -8.67 -7.99 -5.35
C LEU A 192 -9.16 -9.19 -6.18
N LEU A 193 -8.64 -10.39 -5.92
CA LEU A 193 -9.04 -11.57 -6.69
C LEU A 193 -10.36 -12.16 -6.19
N VAL A 194 -10.61 -12.07 -4.88
CA VAL A 194 -11.75 -12.72 -4.24
C VAL A 194 -12.95 -11.80 -4.02
N ASN A 195 -12.73 -10.48 -3.93
CA ASN A 195 -13.77 -9.51 -3.56
C ASN A 195 -14.12 -8.51 -4.67
N LEU A 196 -13.53 -8.62 -5.87
CA LEU A 196 -14.02 -7.84 -7.01
C LEU A 196 -15.38 -8.39 -7.46
N PRO A 197 -16.37 -7.53 -7.74
CA PRO A 197 -17.73 -7.93 -8.07
C PRO A 197 -17.81 -8.34 -9.54
N LEU A 198 -17.21 -9.47 -9.88
CA LEU A 198 -17.22 -10.02 -11.24
C LEU A 198 -18.60 -10.58 -11.59
N ALA A 199 -18.95 -10.54 -12.87
CA ALA A 199 -20.12 -11.24 -13.38
C ALA A 199 -19.98 -12.74 -13.11
N ALA A 200 -21.09 -13.41 -12.76
CA ALA A 200 -21.10 -14.86 -12.59
C ALA A 200 -20.65 -15.56 -13.88
N GLU A 201 -19.82 -16.60 -13.76
CA GLU A 201 -19.49 -17.46 -14.90
C GLU A 201 -20.80 -18.05 -15.46
N SER A 202 -20.99 -17.88 -16.77
CA SER A 202 -22.14 -18.41 -17.52
C SER A 202 -21.90 -19.84 -17.98
#